data_AF-A0A0S8FN83-F1
#
_entry.id   AF-A0A0S8FN83-F1
#
_cell.length_a   1.000
_cell.length_b   1.000
_cell.length_c   1.000
_cell.angle_alpha   90.00
_cell.angle_beta   90.00
_cell.angle_gamma   90.00
#
_symmetry.space_group_name_H-M   'P 1'
#
loop_
_entity.id
_entity.type
_entity.pdbx_description
1 polymer ?
#
loop_
_entity_poly.entity_id
_entity_poly.type
_entity_poly.pdbx_seq_one_letter_code
_entity_poly.pdbx_strand_id
1 'polypeptide(L)' 'MANEEDNRRAAAPEVDEKLLSLLVCPACRQPVEPRGGLLRCTGCGLGYPVEDGVPVMLVEQAVPPETDPSAPSEDERP' A
#
# COMPACT_ATOMS: atom_id res chain seq x y z
N MET A 1 -4.29 -7.19 52.16
CA MET A 1 -4.72 -7.76 50.87
C MET A 1 -4.55 -6.63 49.86
N ALA A 2 -3.40 -6.55 49.23
CA ALA A 2 -2.98 -5.45 48.36
C ALA A 2 -2.38 -6.08 47.11
N ASN A 3 -3.05 -5.96 45.97
CA ASN A 3 -2.47 -6.23 44.65
C ASN A 3 -3.27 -5.40 43.63
N GLU A 4 -2.86 -4.13 43.48
CA GLU A 4 -3.41 -3.12 42.57
C GLU A 4 -2.47 -2.84 41.37
N GLU A 5 -1.53 -3.71 41.08
CA GLU A 5 -0.46 -3.42 40.11
C GLU A 5 -0.30 -4.53 39.06
N ASP A 6 -1.19 -4.56 38.07
CA ASP A 6 -0.98 -5.30 36.82
C ASP A 6 -1.55 -4.51 35.63
N ASN A 7 -1.12 -3.25 35.48
CA ASN A 7 -1.38 -2.43 34.29
C ASN A 7 -0.10 -1.74 33.80
N ARG A 8 1.01 -2.51 33.70
CA ARG A 8 2.33 -2.01 33.28
C ARG A 8 3.08 -2.90 32.27
N ARG A 9 2.41 -3.84 31.60
CA ARG A 9 3.00 -4.58 30.47
C ARG A 9 2.25 -4.29 29.17
N ALA A 10 2.51 -3.09 28.65
CA ALA A 10 2.14 -2.68 27.30
C ALA A 10 2.86 -3.52 26.23
N ALA A 11 2.21 -3.61 25.07
CA ALA A 11 2.58 -4.27 23.81
C ALA A 11 2.18 -5.77 23.67
N ALA A 12 0.88 -6.05 23.75
CA ALA A 12 0.30 -7.19 23.04
C ALA A 12 0.29 -6.88 21.52
N PRO A 13 0.66 -7.83 20.64
CA PRO A 13 0.72 -7.65 19.18
C PRO A 13 -0.67 -7.88 18.58
N GLU A 14 -1.58 -6.94 18.80
CA GLU A 14 -2.82 -6.88 18.03
C GLU A 14 -2.59 -5.83 16.95
N VAL A 15 -2.23 -6.29 15.75
CA VAL A 15 -2.16 -5.41 14.57
C VAL A 15 -3.57 -4.88 14.36
N ASP A 16 -3.82 -3.63 14.77
CA ASP A 16 -5.08 -2.90 14.59
C ASP A 16 -5.64 -3.16 13.18
N GLU A 17 -6.88 -3.59 13.06
CA GLU A 17 -7.55 -3.88 11.77
C GLU A 17 -7.62 -2.63 10.85
N LYS A 18 -7.40 -1.44 11.42
CA LYS A 18 -7.16 -0.18 10.69
C LYS A 18 -5.86 -0.19 9.86
N LEU A 19 -4.82 -0.92 10.27
CA LEU A 19 -3.59 -1.10 9.48
C LEU A 19 -3.80 -1.96 8.23
N LEU A 20 -4.75 -2.90 8.25
CA LEU A 20 -5.03 -3.80 7.10
C LEU A 20 -5.99 -3.18 6.06
N SER A 21 -6.75 -2.14 6.44
CA SER A 21 -7.64 -1.41 5.53
C SER A 21 -6.90 -0.40 4.62
N LEU A 22 -5.56 -0.35 4.72
CA LEU A 22 -4.63 0.57 4.05
C LEU A 22 -4.00 -0.05 2.79
N LEU A 23 -4.71 -0.88 2.03
CA LEU A 23 -4.26 -1.32 0.70
C LEU A 23 -4.34 -0.13 -0.27
N VAL A 24 -3.34 0.72 -0.17
CA VAL A 24 -3.16 1.94 -0.96
C VAL A 24 -1.99 1.75 -1.91
N CYS A 25 -2.02 2.50 -3.00
CA CYS A 25 -0.92 2.53 -3.96
C CYS A 25 0.41 2.85 -3.24
N PRO A 26 1.48 2.03 -3.41
CA PRO A 26 2.78 2.29 -2.78
C PRO A 26 3.43 3.60 -3.24
N ALA A 27 3.10 4.09 -4.45
CA ALA A 27 3.66 5.32 -4.99
C ALA A 27 2.97 6.60 -4.47
N CYS A 28 1.63 6.63 -4.43
CA CYS A 28 0.86 7.85 -4.13
C CYS A 28 -0.07 7.73 -2.91
N ARG A 29 -0.14 6.56 -2.28
CA ARG A 29 -1.00 6.25 -1.12
C ARG A 29 -2.49 6.51 -1.35
N GLN A 30 -2.92 6.51 -2.61
CA GLN A 30 -4.33 6.59 -3.00
C GLN A 30 -4.97 5.19 -3.10
N PRO A 31 -6.30 5.08 -3.00
CA PRO A 31 -6.99 3.80 -3.11
C PRO A 31 -6.83 3.17 -4.51
N VAL A 32 -6.72 1.85 -4.53
CA VAL A 32 -6.64 1.03 -5.75
C VAL A 32 -7.94 0.25 -5.97
N GLU A 33 -8.33 0.08 -7.23
CA GLU A 33 -9.52 -0.64 -7.65
C GLU A 33 -9.15 -1.86 -8.51
N PRO A 34 -9.74 -3.04 -8.25
CA PRO A 34 -9.51 -4.20 -9.09
C PRO A 34 -10.14 -4.04 -10.49
N ARG A 35 -9.35 -4.31 -11.52
CA ARG A 35 -9.72 -4.19 -12.93
C ARG A 35 -9.24 -5.43 -13.69
N GLY A 36 -10.11 -6.43 -13.85
CA GLY A 36 -9.92 -7.52 -14.82
C GLY A 36 -8.61 -8.31 -14.70
N GLY A 37 -8.03 -8.44 -13.50
CA GLY A 37 -6.76 -9.14 -13.26
C GLY A 37 -5.57 -8.26 -12.89
N LEU A 38 -5.77 -6.94 -12.76
CA LEU A 38 -4.80 -6.00 -12.19
C LEU A 38 -5.47 -5.07 -11.19
N LEU A 39 -4.72 -4.43 -10.31
CA LEU A 39 -5.20 -3.37 -9.42
C LEU A 39 -4.81 -2.02 -10.02
N ARG A 40 -5.79 -1.21 -10.38
CA ARG A 40 -5.56 0.14 -10.93
C ARG A 40 -5.72 1.19 -9.84
N CYS A 41 -4.73 2.04 -9.67
CA CYS A 41 -4.81 3.18 -8.76
C CYS A 41 -5.78 4.24 -9.29
N THR A 42 -6.68 4.73 -8.43
CA THR A 42 -7.62 5.82 -8.76
C THR A 42 -6.98 7.20 -8.77
N GLY A 43 -5.83 7.36 -8.10
CA GLY A 43 -5.11 8.63 -8.02
C GLY A 43 -4.12 8.81 -9.17
N CYS A 44 -3.06 7.99 -9.20
CA CYS A 44 -2.00 8.09 -10.22
C CYS A 44 -2.29 7.29 -11.49
N GLY A 45 -3.31 6.43 -11.52
CA GLY A 45 -3.64 5.62 -12.70
C GLY A 45 -2.76 4.40 -12.94
N LEU A 46 -1.73 4.15 -12.12
CA LEU A 46 -0.84 2.98 -12.23
C LEU A 46 -1.62 1.67 -12.09
N GLY A 47 -1.29 0.69 -12.93
CA GLY A 47 -1.82 -0.68 -12.87
C GLY A 47 -0.81 -1.66 -12.26
N TYR A 48 -1.21 -2.37 -11.21
CA TYR A 48 -0.40 -3.41 -10.57
C TYR A 48 -0.92 -4.79 -10.99
N PRO A 49 -0.15 -5.61 -11.71
CA PRO A 49 -0.59 -6.92 -12.15
C PRO A 49 -0.83 -7.87 -10.96
N VAL A 50 -1.76 -8.81 -11.12
CA VAL A 50 -2.00 -9.89 -10.16
C VAL A 50 -1.44 -11.19 -10.74
N GLU A 51 -0.39 -11.72 -10.11
CA GLU A 51 0.27 -12.97 -10.51
C GLU A 51 -0.02 -14.04 -9.45
N ASP A 52 -0.46 -15.24 -9.87
CA ASP A 52 -0.84 -16.33 -8.97
C ASP A 52 -1.88 -15.96 -7.89
N GLY A 53 -2.70 -14.93 -8.16
CA GLY A 53 -3.67 -14.39 -7.20
C GLY A 53 -3.08 -13.44 -6.17
N VAL A 54 -1.79 -13.11 -6.26
CA VAL A 54 -1.09 -12.13 -5.41
C VAL A 54 -0.86 -10.82 -6.18
N PRO A 55 -1.33 -9.67 -5.68
CA PRO A 55 -1.10 -8.39 -6.32
C PRO A 55 0.36 -7.95 -6.19
N VAL A 56 1.03 -7.74 -7.32
CA VAL A 56 2.42 -7.27 -7.37
C VAL A 56 2.42 -5.75 -7.19
N MET A 57 2.48 -5.30 -5.93
CA MET A 57 2.54 -3.87 -5.56
C MET A 57 3.97 -3.32 -5.65
N LEU A 58 4.68 -3.59 -6.75
CA LEU A 58 6.01 -3.01 -7.03
C LEU A 58 5.85 -1.85 -8.01
N VAL A 59 6.37 -0.68 -7.67
CA VAL A 59 6.31 0.52 -8.53
C VAL A 59 7.06 0.27 -9.86
N GLU A 60 8.17 -0.47 -9.81
CA GLU A 60 8.96 -0.85 -10.99
C GLU A 60 8.23 -1.81 -11.94
N GLN A 61 7.29 -2.60 -11.43
CA GLN A 61 6.45 -3.52 -12.23
C GLN A 61 5.08 -2.90 -12.56
N ALA A 62 4.82 -1.69 -12.08
CA ALA A 62 3.56 -1.02 -12.32
C ALA A 62 3.46 -0.56 -13.77
N VAL A 63 2.32 -0.84 -14.40
CA VAL A 63 2.01 -0.39 -15.74
C VAL A 63 1.54 1.07 -15.67
N PRO A 64 2.20 2.02 -16.37
CA PRO A 64 1.77 3.40 -16.38
C PRO A 64 0.39 3.55 -17.01
N PRO A 65 -0.44 4.52 -16.58
CA PRO A 65 -1.63 4.85 -17.34
C PRO A 65 -1.20 5.28 -18.74
N GLU A 66 -1.92 4.81 -19.75
CA GLU A 66 -1.73 5.09 -21.17
C GLU A 66 -1.76 6.60 -21.58
N THR A 67 -1.79 7.54 -20.62
CA THR A 67 -1.92 8.98 -20.86
C THR A 67 -0.81 9.85 -20.25
N ASP A 68 0.17 9.34 -19.51
CA ASP A 68 1.17 10.24 -18.90
C ASP A 68 2.64 9.97 -19.26
N PRO A 69 3.31 10.88 -20.01
CA PRO A 69 4.75 10.85 -20.25
C PRO A 69 5.58 11.34 -19.05
N SER A 70 4.94 11.62 -17.90
CA SER A 70 5.55 12.28 -16.74
C SER A 70 5.74 11.30 -15.57
N ALA A 71 6.64 10.33 -15.68
CA ALA A 71 7.28 9.82 -14.46
C ALA A 71 8.32 10.88 -14.04
N PRO A 72 8.13 11.64 -12.94
CA PRO A 72 9.18 12.54 -12.48
C PRO A 72 10.36 11.67 -12.06
N SER A 73 11.45 11.82 -12.80
CA SER A 73 12.78 11.29 -12.52
C SER A 73 13.17 11.54 -11.07
N GLU A 74 13.04 10.52 -10.23
CA GLU A 74 13.69 10.47 -8.92
C GLU A 74 15.20 10.28 -9.14
N ASP A 75 15.89 11.31 -9.61
CA ASP A 75 17.36 11.38 -9.59
C ASP A 75 17.80 12.85 -9.47
N GLU A 76 17.38 13.50 -8.38
CA GLU A 76 17.97 14.76 -7.94
C GLU A 76 18.22 14.65 -6.43
N ARG A 77 19.20 13.81 -6.06
CA ARG A 77 19.85 13.85 -4.75
C ARG A 77 21.25 14.44 -4.92
N PRO A 78 21.64 15.46 -4.13
CA PRO A 78 22.92 16.14 -4.24
C PRO A 78 24.12 15.26 -3.85
#